data_AF-A0A1A9I3S2-F1
#
_entry.id   AF-A0A1A9I3S2-F1
#
_cell.length_a   1.000
_cell.length_b   1.000
_cell.length_c   1.000
_cell.angle_alpha   90.00
_cell.angle_beta   90.00
_cell.angle_gamma   90.00
#
_symmetry.space_group_name_H-M   'P 1'
#
loop_
_entity.id
_entity.type
_entity.pdbx_description
1 polymer ?
#
loop_
_entity_poly.entity_id
_entity_poly.type
_entity_poly.pdbx_seq_one_letter_code
_entity_poly.pdbx_strand_id
1 'polypeptide(L)'
;MKIKRNLLPFLLFCLSVMEIPSVNAQLLFPDSGAPFLPDLVSTKNAEVKTNFNSTGTKMLWGGIDRIKGKKDPDIRELHKINDQWAPAQPANFNSDSSDSDPFFAPDDSGIYFFFRQDGWFWRRCSLLSSV
;
A
#
# COMPACT_ATOMS: atom_id res chain seq x y z
N MET A 1 -43.03 -49.98 7.01
CA MET A 1 -41.62 -49.60 7.24
C MET A 1 -41.27 -48.45 6.30
N LYS A 2 -41.21 -47.19 6.77
CA LYS A 2 -40.95 -45.99 5.95
C LYS A 2 -39.49 -45.58 6.09
N ILE A 3 -38.72 -45.66 4.99
CA ILE A 3 -37.32 -45.24 4.93
C ILE A 3 -37.30 -43.71 4.72
N LYS A 4 -36.84 -42.94 5.72
CA LYS A 4 -36.56 -41.51 5.57
C LYS A 4 -35.21 -41.36 4.86
N ARG A 5 -35.22 -40.90 3.60
CA ARG A 5 -34.01 -40.53 2.85
C ARG A 5 -33.51 -39.17 3.34
N ASN A 6 -32.38 -39.15 4.04
CA ASN A 6 -31.67 -37.92 4.39
C ASN A 6 -31.03 -37.34 3.13
N LEU A 7 -31.55 -36.22 2.62
CA LEU A 7 -31.03 -35.47 1.47
C LEU A 7 -29.83 -34.56 1.81
N LEU A 8 -29.44 -34.48 3.07
CA LEU A 8 -28.37 -33.61 3.56
C LEU A 8 -26.98 -33.82 2.91
N PRO A 9 -26.52 -35.06 2.58
CA PRO A 9 -25.19 -35.22 1.99
C PRO A 9 -25.15 -34.81 0.51
N PHE A 10 -26.30 -34.67 -0.15
CA PHE A 10 -26.37 -34.24 -1.56
C PHE A 10 -26.27 -32.72 -1.69
N LEU A 11 -26.82 -31.97 -0.71
CA LEU A 11 -26.72 -30.51 -0.69
C LEU A 11 -25.32 -29.98 -0.36
N LEU A 12 -24.54 -30.71 0.45
CA LEU A 12 -23.15 -30.35 0.76
C LEU A 12 -22.17 -30.57 -0.40
N PHE A 13 -22.48 -31.45 -1.35
CA PHE A 13 -21.64 -31.69 -2.52
C PHE A 13 -21.86 -30.64 -3.64
N CYS A 14 -23.02 -29.99 -3.69
CA CYS A 14 -23.28 -28.94 -4.69
C CYS A 14 -22.61 -27.60 -4.36
N LEU A 15 -22.23 -27.33 -3.11
CA LEU A 15 -21.55 -26.08 -2.75
C LEU A 15 -20.04 -26.09 -3.00
N SER A 16 -19.43 -27.23 -3.36
CA SER A 16 -17.98 -27.33 -3.53
C SER A 16 -17.47 -27.01 -4.95
N VAL A 17 -18.35 -26.62 -5.88
CA VAL A 17 -17.94 -26.30 -7.27
C VAL A 17 -18.57 -24.98 -7.71
N MET A 18 -18.36 -23.92 -6.93
CA MET A 18 -18.34 -22.59 -7.56
C MET A 18 -16.98 -22.46 -8.24
N GLU A 19 -16.95 -22.68 -9.56
CA GLU A 19 -15.79 -22.30 -10.38
C GLU A 19 -15.52 -20.82 -10.14
N ILE A 20 -14.36 -20.53 -9.54
CA ILE A 20 -13.84 -19.16 -9.52
C ILE A 20 -13.56 -18.83 -10.99
N PRO A 21 -14.24 -17.85 -11.61
CA PRO A 21 -13.96 -17.49 -12.98
C PRO A 21 -12.48 -17.09 -13.06
N SER A 22 -11.72 -17.79 -13.90
CA SER A 22 -10.33 -17.45 -14.17
C SER A 22 -10.34 -16.13 -14.93
N VAL A 23 -10.09 -15.03 -14.22
CA VAL A 23 -9.84 -13.74 -14.84
C VAL A 23 -8.55 -13.87 -15.61
N ASN A 24 -8.65 -13.93 -16.95
CA ASN A 24 -7.51 -13.83 -17.84
C ASN A 24 -7.02 -12.38 -17.81
N ALA A 25 -6.28 -12.03 -16.77
CA ALA A 25 -5.60 -10.75 -16.67
C ALA A 25 -4.32 -10.84 -17.51
N GLN A 26 -4.38 -10.35 -18.75
CA GLN A 26 -3.15 -10.09 -19.50
C GLN A 26 -2.43 -8.91 -18.85
N LEU A 27 -1.18 -9.15 -18.44
CA LEU A 27 -0.32 -8.10 -17.95
C LEU A 27 0.16 -7.26 -19.15
N LEU A 28 -0.42 -6.08 -19.31
CA LEU A 28 0.02 -5.11 -20.31
C LEU A 28 1.20 -4.32 -19.74
N PHE A 29 2.40 -4.62 -20.24
CA PHE A 29 3.56 -3.76 -20.00
C PHE A 29 3.57 -2.67 -21.07
N PRO A 30 3.62 -1.39 -20.70
CA PRO A 30 3.82 -0.33 -21.69
C PRO A 30 5.23 -0.46 -22.32
N ASP A 31 5.34 -0.14 -23.62
CA ASP A 31 6.59 -0.24 -24.39
C ASP A 31 7.69 0.72 -23.90
N SER A 32 7.35 1.68 -23.03
CA SER A 32 8.28 2.58 -22.37
C SER A 32 7.89 2.81 -20.91
N GLY A 33 8.90 3.01 -20.06
CA GLY A 33 8.70 3.39 -18.66
C GLY A 33 8.10 4.79 -18.58
N ALA A 34 6.79 4.89 -18.41
CA ALA A 34 6.12 6.15 -18.14
C ALA A 34 6.24 6.51 -16.65
N PRO A 35 6.31 7.81 -16.29
CA PRO A 35 6.19 8.25 -14.90
C PRO A 35 4.91 7.71 -14.25
N PHE A 36 5.02 7.26 -13.01
CA PHE A 36 3.87 6.75 -12.27
C PHE A 36 3.13 7.92 -11.62
N LEU A 37 1.85 8.10 -11.98
CA LEU A 37 1.02 9.23 -11.52
C LEU A 37 1.77 10.57 -11.61
N PRO A 38 2.05 11.06 -12.83
CA PRO A 38 2.84 12.27 -13.04
C PRO A 38 2.27 13.45 -12.24
N ASP A 39 3.16 14.29 -11.72
CA ASP A 39 2.88 15.47 -10.90
C ASP A 39 2.28 15.21 -9.51
N LEU A 40 1.86 13.98 -9.23
CA LEU A 40 1.41 13.53 -7.90
C LEU A 40 2.50 12.74 -7.16
N VAL A 41 2.97 11.65 -7.77
CA VAL A 41 4.02 10.78 -7.21
C VAL A 41 5.35 11.09 -7.88
N SER A 42 5.47 10.78 -9.18
CA SER A 42 6.63 11.13 -9.98
C SER A 42 6.63 12.64 -10.23
N THR A 43 7.48 13.33 -9.48
CA THR A 43 7.69 14.78 -9.55
C THR A 43 9.15 15.05 -9.89
N LYS A 44 9.58 16.32 -9.85
CA LYS A 44 11.03 16.65 -9.95
C LYS A 44 11.86 16.08 -8.80
N ASN A 45 11.21 15.71 -7.70
CA ASN A 45 11.82 15.13 -6.51
C ASN A 45 11.75 13.61 -6.57
N ALA A 46 12.76 12.93 -6.04
CA ALA A 46 12.82 11.47 -6.08
C ALA A 46 11.80 10.82 -5.13
N GLU A 47 11.16 9.78 -5.63
CA GLU A 47 10.31 8.84 -4.92
C GLU A 47 11.01 7.50 -4.72
N VAL A 48 10.87 6.92 -3.53
CA VAL A 48 11.47 5.63 -3.18
C VAL A 48 10.43 4.73 -2.52
N LYS A 49 10.34 3.48 -2.99
CA LYS A 49 9.48 2.41 -2.45
C LYS A 49 8.02 2.85 -2.26
N THR A 50 7.33 3.02 -3.38
CA THR A 50 5.88 3.23 -3.39
C THR A 50 5.15 1.97 -2.93
N ASN A 51 4.26 2.13 -1.95
CA ASN A 51 3.49 1.05 -1.34
C ASN A 51 2.02 1.42 -1.26
N PHE A 52 1.15 0.43 -1.43
CA PHE A 52 -0.30 0.57 -1.33
C PHE A 52 -0.81 -0.19 -0.12
N ASN A 53 -1.90 0.29 0.48
CA ASN A 53 -2.65 -0.51 1.43
C ASN A 53 -3.44 -1.63 0.71
N SER A 54 -4.00 -2.58 1.46
CA SER A 54 -4.66 -3.76 0.87
C SER A 54 -5.80 -3.43 -0.09
N THR A 55 -6.50 -2.31 0.14
CA THR A 55 -7.62 -1.86 -0.71
C THR A 55 -7.19 -1.01 -1.90
N GLY A 56 -5.91 -0.62 -2.00
CA GLY A 56 -5.41 0.25 -3.06
C GLY A 56 -5.96 1.69 -3.03
N THR A 57 -6.49 2.12 -1.88
CA THR A 57 -7.06 3.47 -1.68
C THR A 57 -6.13 4.41 -0.94
N LYS A 58 -5.09 3.90 -0.27
CA LYS A 58 -4.00 4.69 0.32
C LYS A 58 -2.67 4.27 -0.31
N MET A 59 -1.77 5.22 -0.44
CA MET A 59 -0.42 4.98 -0.94
C MET A 59 0.60 5.77 -0.14
N LEU A 60 1.76 5.16 0.14
CA LEU A 60 2.87 5.75 0.85
C LEU A 60 4.18 5.59 0.07
N TRP A 61 5.08 6.56 0.18
CA TRP A 61 6.44 6.46 -0.36
C TRP A 61 7.40 7.38 0.40
N GLY A 62 8.71 7.14 0.29
CA GLY A 62 9.73 8.08 0.75
C GLY A 62 9.98 9.17 -0.31
N GLY A 63 9.90 10.43 0.07
CA GLY A 63 10.25 11.58 -0.77
C GLY A 63 11.62 12.16 -0.42
N ILE A 64 12.48 12.41 -1.41
CA ILE A 64 13.82 13.00 -1.19
C ILE A 64 13.89 14.41 -1.80
N ASP A 65 14.62 15.31 -1.12
CA ASP A 65 14.88 16.70 -1.53
C ASP A 65 13.62 17.58 -1.72
N ARG A 66 12.49 17.19 -1.12
CA ARG A 66 11.22 17.94 -1.24
C ARG A 66 11.19 19.22 -0.41
N ILE A 67 11.97 19.28 0.67
CA ILE A 67 12.10 20.45 1.54
C ILE A 67 13.48 21.08 1.31
N LYS A 68 13.51 22.34 0.87
CA LYS A 68 14.76 23.06 0.58
C LYS A 68 15.66 23.09 1.82
N GLY A 69 16.83 22.44 1.74
CA GLY A 69 17.81 22.39 2.82
C GLY A 69 17.73 21.16 3.73
N LYS A 70 16.68 20.33 3.62
CA LYS A 70 16.58 19.02 4.28
C LYS A 70 16.72 17.93 3.22
N LYS A 71 17.88 17.26 3.19
CA LYS A 71 18.17 16.13 2.27
C LYS A 71 17.55 14.81 2.74
N ASP A 72 17.01 14.82 3.96
CA ASP A 72 16.52 13.64 4.63
C ASP A 72 15.12 13.30 4.14
N PRO A 73 14.84 12.01 3.84
CA PRO A 73 13.53 11.61 3.37
C PRO A 73 12.42 11.88 4.39
N ASP A 74 11.25 12.24 3.87
CA ASP A 74 9.97 12.26 4.55
C ASP A 74 9.00 11.24 3.91
N ILE A 75 8.08 10.70 4.70
CA ILE A 75 7.04 9.82 4.17
C ILE A 75 5.91 10.68 3.60
N ARG A 76 5.52 10.40 2.36
CA ARG A 76 4.41 11.04 1.66
C ARG A 76 3.24 10.08 1.58
N GLU A 77 2.04 10.64 1.52
CA GLU A 77 0.81 9.89 1.38
C GLU A 77 -0.13 10.46 0.32
N LEU A 78 -0.90 9.56 -0.29
CA LEU A 78 -2.03 9.85 -1.16
C LEU A 78 -3.25 9.05 -0.73
N HIS A 79 -4.41 9.68 -0.88
CA HIS A 79 -5.71 9.06 -0.64
C HIS A 79 -6.52 9.09 -1.93
N LYS A 80 -7.12 7.96 -2.28
CA LYS A 80 -8.12 7.87 -3.35
C LYS A 80 -9.49 8.18 -2.76
N ILE A 81 -10.12 9.24 -3.25
CA ILE A 81 -11.44 9.71 -2.85
C ILE A 81 -12.31 9.69 -4.11
N ASN A 82 -13.42 8.96 -4.10
CA ASN A 82 -14.32 8.80 -5.25
C ASN A 82 -13.56 8.42 -6.54
N ASP A 83 -12.69 7.40 -6.44
CA ASP A 83 -11.84 6.90 -7.52
C ASP A 83 -10.80 7.88 -8.08
N GLN A 84 -10.60 9.03 -7.44
CA GLN A 84 -9.60 10.03 -7.83
C GLN A 84 -8.55 10.19 -6.74
N TRP A 85 -7.29 10.31 -7.13
CA TRP A 85 -6.21 10.61 -6.19
C TRP A 85 -6.29 12.08 -5.77
N ALA A 86 -6.35 12.32 -4.45
CA ALA A 86 -6.18 13.64 -3.86
C ALA A 86 -4.72 14.11 -4.00
N PRO A 87 -4.39 15.39 -3.77
CA PRO A 87 -3.01 15.86 -3.76
C PRO A 87 -2.15 15.16 -2.69
N ALA A 88 -0.87 14.93 -3.00
CA ALA A 88 0.08 14.30 -2.09
C ALA A 88 0.39 15.17 -0.87
N GLN A 89 0.33 14.61 0.33
CA GLN A 89 0.61 15.32 1.58
C GLN A 89 1.71 14.60 2.39
N PRO A 90 2.42 15.28 3.31
CA PRO A 90 3.30 14.59 4.24
C PRO A 90 2.45 13.73 5.17
N ALA A 91 2.89 12.50 5.44
CA ALA A 91 2.25 11.66 6.43
C ALA A 91 2.28 12.33 7.82
N ASN A 92 1.17 12.23 8.55
CA ASN A 92 0.98 12.90 9.84
C ASN A 92 1.90 12.38 10.97
N PHE A 93 2.45 11.17 10.79
CA PHE A 93 3.34 10.51 11.75
C PHE A 93 4.82 10.72 11.45
N ASN A 94 5.15 11.50 10.41
CA ASN A 94 6.53 11.92 10.20
C ASN A 94 7.05 12.59 11.48
N SER A 95 8.25 12.19 11.87
CA SER A 95 9.04 12.81 12.91
C SER A 95 9.66 14.12 12.40
N ASP A 96 10.22 14.89 13.33
CA ASP A 96 11.07 16.03 12.98
C ASP A 96 12.40 15.61 12.30
N SER A 97 12.77 14.32 12.41
CA SER A 97 13.98 13.73 11.84
C SER A 97 13.72 13.12 10.45
N SER A 98 14.38 12.01 10.11
CA SER A 98 14.26 11.36 8.80
C SER A 98 13.47 10.05 8.88
N ASP A 99 12.47 9.92 8.03
CA ASP A 99 11.59 8.75 7.96
C ASP A 99 11.52 8.21 6.53
N SER A 100 11.64 6.89 6.36
CA SER A 100 11.74 6.27 5.04
C SER A 100 11.18 4.85 4.96
N ASP A 101 11.06 4.35 3.73
CA ASP A 101 10.61 3.00 3.37
C ASP A 101 9.34 2.55 4.10
N PRO A 102 8.23 3.29 3.95
CA PRO A 102 6.95 2.90 4.54
C PRO A 102 6.45 1.58 3.93
N PHE A 103 5.84 0.73 4.75
CA PHE A 103 5.18 -0.49 4.34
C PHE A 103 3.94 -0.73 5.19
N PHE A 104 2.78 -0.92 4.56
CA PHE A 104 1.56 -1.28 5.29
C PHE A 104 1.67 -2.69 5.86
N ALA A 105 1.23 -2.89 7.11
CA ALA A 105 1.04 -4.23 7.63
C ALA A 105 0.09 -5.02 6.70
N PRO A 106 0.27 -6.35 6.52
CA PRO A 106 -0.58 -7.13 5.62
C PRO A 106 -2.08 -7.07 5.92
N ASP A 107 -2.44 -6.81 7.18
CA ASP A 107 -3.80 -6.64 7.67
C ASP A 107 -4.24 -5.17 7.77
N ASP A 108 -3.45 -4.26 7.21
CA ASP A 108 -3.59 -2.80 7.30
C ASP A 108 -3.68 -2.25 8.74
N SER A 109 -3.30 -3.02 9.76
CA SER A 109 -3.38 -2.60 11.18
C SER A 109 -2.42 -1.45 11.54
N GLY A 110 -1.44 -1.20 10.67
CA GLY A 110 -0.41 -0.21 10.89
C GLY A 110 0.55 -0.05 9.74
N ILE A 111 1.57 0.78 9.96
CA ILE A 111 2.65 1.06 8.99
C ILE A 111 3.99 0.77 9.66
N TYR A 112 4.82 -0.01 9.00
CA TYR A 112 6.24 -0.17 9.29
C TYR A 112 7.05 0.86 8.52
N PHE A 113 8.04 1.49 9.16
CA PHE A 113 8.95 2.42 8.49
C PHE A 113 10.30 2.49 9.21
N PHE A 114 11.33 2.96 8.50
CA PHE A 114 12.60 3.28 9.12
C PHE A 114 12.63 4.72 9.62
N PHE A 115 13.12 4.89 10.84
CA PHE A 115 13.39 6.18 11.44
C PHE A 115 14.90 6.35 11.64
N ARG A 116 15.39 7.57 11.43
CA ARG A 116 16.76 7.98 11.74
C ARG A 116 16.79 9.35 12.41
N GLN A 117 17.43 9.38 13.56
CA GLN A 117 17.82 10.60 14.27
C GLN A 117 19.20 11.09 13.78
N ASP A 118 19.41 12.39 13.74
CA ASP A 118 20.65 13.01 13.25
C ASP A 118 21.90 12.44 13.94
N GLY A 119 22.90 12.07 13.13
CA GLY A 119 24.15 11.48 13.61
C GLY A 119 24.09 9.96 13.91
N TRP A 120 22.93 9.32 13.73
CA TRP A 120 22.77 7.87 13.84
C TRP A 120 22.65 7.22 12.45
N PHE A 121 23.16 5.99 12.29
CA PHE A 121 22.78 5.14 11.15
C PHE A 121 21.31 4.69 11.27
N TRP A 122 20.66 4.22 10.20
CA TRP A 122 19.29 3.67 10.25
C TRP A 122 19.22 2.48 11.21
N ARG A 123 18.57 2.63 12.39
CA ARG A 123 18.66 1.61 13.47
C ARG A 123 17.35 0.97 13.88
N ARG A 124 16.18 1.49 13.48
CA ARG A 124 14.89 0.98 13.97
C ARG A 124 13.81 0.98 12.90
N CYS A 125 13.13 -0.15 12.81
CA CYS A 125 11.82 -0.28 12.19
C CYS A 125 10.77 0.06 13.27
N SER A 126 9.92 1.03 12.98
CA SER A 126 8.83 1.46 13.86
C SER A 126 7.51 0.95 13.30
N LEU A 127 6.64 0.42 14.16
CA LEU A 127 5.25 0.12 13.82
C LEU A 127 4.36 1.21 14.40
N LEU A 128 3.68 1.95 13.54
CA LEU A 128 2.55 2.78 13.96
C LEU A 128 1.29 1.91 13.90
N SER A 129 0.72 1.58 15.05
CA SER A 129 -0.61 0.96 15.13
C SER A 129 -1.68 2.05 15.15
N SER A 130 -2.82 1.82 14.47
CA SER A 130 -3.97 2.73 14.26
C SER A 130 -3.84 3.79 13.15
N VAL A 131 -4.03 3.39 11.89
CA VAL A 131 -4.06 4.25 10.68
C VAL A 131 -5.43 4.21 10.00
#